data_AF-A0A4R4XZH0-F1
#
_entry.id   AF-A0A4R4XZH0-F1
#
_cell.length_a   1.000
_cell.length_b   1.000
_cell.length_c   1.000
_cell.angle_alpha   90.00
_cell.angle_beta   90.00
_cell.angle_gamma   90.00
#
_symmetry.space_group_name_H-M   'P 1'
#
loop_
_entity.id
_entity.type
_entity.pdbx_description
1 polymer ?
#
loop_
_entity_poly.entity_id
_entity_poly.type
_entity_poly.pdbx_seq_one_letter_code
_entity_poly.pdbx_strand_id
1 'polypeptide(L)'
;MLFRARSGTFLTFALAGLLTGVWVARMPALAAKFGTSEAEIGIVVLVWGLGAVAAMQALRGVMARAGSRAALRVALPLTALSYAAVALAPTYGVLLAAVVLFGMTFGITDIAMNAQGSVVERAYGRSIMSGMHAGWCVGAMSGGLFGVVTAAAGLGFTATVLTAALLTLPAGLALGRTYLP
;
A
#
# COMPACT_ATOMS: atom_id res chain seq x y z
N MET A 1 23.96 -10.31 3.54
CA MET A 1 23.18 -9.73 2.43
C MET A 1 21.74 -10.25 2.41
N LEU A 2 21.53 -11.57 2.37
CA LEU A 2 20.20 -12.19 2.29
C LEU A 2 19.26 -11.85 3.46
N PHE A 3 19.76 -11.82 4.70
CA PHE A 3 18.95 -11.40 5.86
C PHE A 3 18.34 -10.00 5.68
N ARG A 4 19.14 -9.04 5.19
CA ARG A 4 18.68 -7.67 4.93
C ARG A 4 17.59 -7.64 3.87
N ALA A 5 17.74 -8.42 2.80
CA ALA A 5 16.72 -8.51 1.75
C ALA A 5 15.44 -9.17 2.24
N ARG A 6 15.53 -10.23 3.04
CA ARG A 6 14.37 -10.87 3.68
C ARG A 6 13.63 -9.92 4.60
N SER A 7 14.32 -9.27 5.52
CA SER A 7 13.71 -8.28 6.42
C SER A 7 13.13 -7.10 5.64
N GLY A 8 13.82 -6.65 4.60
CA GLY A 8 13.37 -5.61 3.72
C GLY A 8 12.04 -5.92 3.04
N THR A 9 11.96 -7.06 2.36
CA THR A 9 10.74 -7.53 1.72
C THR A 9 9.62 -7.78 2.74
N PHE A 10 9.92 -8.36 3.90
CA PHE A 10 8.93 -8.54 4.96
C PHE A 10 8.32 -7.21 5.41
N LEU A 11 9.16 -6.18 5.61
CA LEU A 11 8.69 -4.84 5.97
C LEU A 11 7.90 -4.18 4.83
N THR A 12 8.22 -4.45 3.57
CA THR A 12 7.40 -4.01 2.43
C THR A 12 5.99 -4.59 2.50
N PHE A 13 5.85 -5.89 2.76
CA PHE A 13 4.55 -6.54 2.96
C PHE A 13 3.81 -5.94 4.17
N ALA A 14 4.52 -5.71 5.28
CA ALA A 14 3.94 -5.10 6.48
C ALA A 14 3.47 -3.66 6.24
N LEU A 15 4.21 -2.85 5.48
CA LEU A 15 3.78 -1.49 5.13
C LEU A 15 2.57 -1.50 4.19
N ALA A 16 2.56 -2.38 3.19
CA ALA A 16 1.40 -2.55 2.31
C ALA A 16 0.15 -2.94 3.12
N GLY A 17 0.30 -3.91 4.03
CA GLY A 17 -0.76 -4.31 4.96
C GLY A 17 -1.21 -3.15 5.84
N LEU A 18 -0.28 -2.40 6.43
CA LEU A 18 -0.59 -1.23 7.27
C LEU A 18 -1.44 -0.20 6.54
N LEU A 19 -1.07 0.18 5.32
CA LEU A 19 -1.85 1.11 4.52
C LEU A 19 -3.27 0.59 4.26
N THR A 20 -3.41 -0.69 3.92
CA THR A 20 -4.73 -1.33 3.71
C THR A 20 -5.53 -1.40 5.01
N GLY A 21 -4.91 -1.72 6.13
CA GLY A 21 -5.56 -1.77 7.44
C GLY A 21 -6.11 -0.40 7.87
N VAL A 22 -5.32 0.66 7.70
CA VAL A 22 -5.76 2.04 7.95
C VAL A 22 -6.90 2.42 7.00
N TRP A 23 -6.76 2.09 5.71
CA TRP A 23 -7.77 2.39 4.69
C TRP A 23 -9.13 1.79 5.07
N VAL A 24 -9.18 0.50 5.38
CA VAL A 24 -10.41 -0.20 5.76
C VAL A 24 -10.99 0.34 7.06
N ALA A 25 -10.15 0.49 8.11
CA ALA A 25 -10.61 0.95 9.42
C ALA A 25 -11.13 2.40 9.43
N ARG A 26 -10.75 3.21 8.43
CA ARG A 26 -11.14 4.62 8.32
C ARG A 26 -12.16 4.90 7.22
N MET A 27 -12.73 3.87 6.59
CA MET A 27 -13.86 4.03 5.65
C MET A 27 -15.04 4.82 6.23
N PRO A 28 -15.49 4.59 7.48
CA PRO A 28 -16.56 5.40 8.06
C PRO A 28 -16.19 6.89 8.21
N ALA A 29 -14.93 7.19 8.51
CA ALA A 29 -14.45 8.57 8.62
C ALA A 29 -14.32 9.24 7.25
N LEU A 30 -13.98 8.49 6.20
CA LEU A 30 -14.05 8.97 4.82
C LEU A 30 -15.49 9.30 4.44
N ALA A 31 -16.43 8.42 4.78
CA ALA A 31 -17.84 8.62 4.50
C ALA A 31 -18.37 9.89 5.17
N ALA A 32 -18.05 10.07 6.46
CA ALA A 32 -18.41 11.28 7.19
C ALA A 32 -17.76 12.55 6.62
N LYS A 33 -16.49 12.47 6.16
CA LYS A 33 -15.79 13.62 5.56
C LYS A 33 -16.48 14.16 4.29
N PHE A 34 -16.99 13.26 3.45
CA PHE A 34 -17.57 13.62 2.15
C PHE A 34 -19.10 13.56 2.13
N GLY A 35 -19.75 13.14 3.22
CA GLY A 35 -21.20 12.98 3.29
C GLY A 35 -21.73 11.88 2.36
N THR A 36 -20.93 10.84 2.10
CA THR A 36 -21.25 9.83 1.07
C THR A 36 -22.24 8.79 1.57
N SER A 37 -23.11 8.35 0.67
CA SER A 37 -23.91 7.14 0.80
C SER A 37 -23.06 5.86 0.76
N GLU A 38 -23.66 4.73 1.14
CA GLU A 38 -23.02 3.41 1.02
C GLU A 38 -22.65 3.06 -0.43
N ALA A 39 -23.50 3.44 -1.39
CA ALA A 39 -23.26 3.22 -2.82
C ALA A 39 -22.00 3.96 -3.30
N GLU A 40 -21.80 5.20 -2.83
CA GLU A 40 -20.61 5.99 -3.14
C GLU A 40 -19.33 5.39 -2.52
N ILE A 41 -19.41 4.88 -1.29
CA ILE A 41 -18.29 4.10 -0.72
C ILE A 41 -18.01 2.85 -1.55
N GLY A 42 -19.04 2.16 -2.04
CA GLY A 42 -18.90 1.05 -2.97
C GLY A 42 -18.15 1.45 -4.25
N ILE A 43 -18.44 2.63 -4.81
CA ILE A 43 -17.71 3.18 -5.97
C ILE A 43 -16.25 3.46 -5.61
N VAL A 44 -15.97 4.06 -4.45
CA VAL A 44 -14.59 4.31 -3.97
C VAL A 44 -13.78 3.01 -3.92
N VAL A 45 -14.34 1.94 -3.35
CA VAL A 45 -13.68 0.62 -3.29
C VAL A 45 -13.53 0.02 -4.69
N LEU A 46 -14.55 0.14 -5.55
CA LEU A 46 -14.51 -0.37 -6.93
C LEU A 46 -13.41 0.29 -7.74
N VAL A 47 -13.31 1.62 -7.75
CA VAL A 47 -12.30 2.32 -8.55
C VAL A 47 -10.88 2.10 -8.02
N TRP A 48 -10.72 1.87 -6.72
CA TRP A 48 -9.46 1.42 -6.15
C TRP A 48 -9.03 0.07 -6.72
N GLY A 49 -9.93 -0.91 -6.71
CA GLY A 49 -9.67 -2.25 -7.26
C GLY A 49 -9.43 -2.23 -8.77
N LEU A 50 -10.25 -1.49 -9.54
CA LEU A 50 -10.08 -1.35 -10.99
C LEU A 50 -8.75 -0.71 -11.35
N GLY A 51 -8.35 0.35 -10.63
CA GLY A 51 -7.04 0.97 -10.81
C GLY A 51 -5.91 -0.01 -10.56
N ALA A 52 -6.00 -0.81 -9.49
CA ALA A 52 -5.00 -1.83 -9.18
C ALA A 52 -4.89 -2.88 -10.29
N VAL A 53 -6.01 -3.50 -10.69
CA VAL A 53 -6.02 -4.53 -11.74
C VAL A 53 -5.52 -3.96 -13.07
N ALA A 54 -5.97 -2.78 -13.48
CA ALA A 54 -5.53 -2.15 -14.72
C ALA A 54 -4.01 -1.92 -14.73
N ALA A 55 -3.45 -1.40 -13.64
CA ALA A 55 -2.01 -1.17 -13.54
C ALA A 55 -1.19 -2.47 -13.50
N MET A 56 -1.66 -3.48 -12.78
CA MET A 56 -1.04 -4.81 -12.74
C MET A 56 -0.92 -5.42 -14.14
N GLN A 57 -1.96 -5.27 -14.97
CA GLN A 57 -1.97 -5.78 -16.33
C GLN A 57 -1.09 -4.94 -17.26
N ALA A 58 -1.19 -3.61 -17.18
CA ALA A 58 -0.45 -2.69 -18.04
C ALA A 58 1.08 -2.75 -17.82
N LEU A 59 1.53 -3.01 -16.58
CA LEU A 59 2.95 -2.95 -16.22
C LEU A 59 3.66 -4.31 -16.21
N ARG A 60 3.02 -5.38 -16.70
CA ARG A 60 3.66 -6.71 -16.82
C ARG A 60 4.97 -6.67 -17.61
N GLY A 61 4.96 -6.02 -18.78
CA GLY A 61 6.15 -5.90 -19.64
C GLY A 61 7.27 -5.06 -19.01
N VAL A 62 6.90 -4.01 -18.27
CA VAL A 62 7.86 -3.19 -17.52
C VAL A 62 8.47 -3.99 -16.38
N MET A 63 7.66 -4.75 -15.63
CA MET A 63 8.14 -5.62 -14.55
C MET A 63 9.13 -6.68 -15.07
N ALA A 64 8.84 -7.28 -16.22
CA ALA A 64 9.70 -8.28 -16.85
C ALA A 64 11.08 -7.72 -17.25
N ARG A 65 11.16 -6.43 -17.59
CA ARG A 65 12.41 -5.78 -18.04
C ARG A 65 13.16 -5.09 -16.90
N ALA A 66 12.46 -4.39 -16.03
CA ALA A 66 13.04 -3.58 -14.96
C ALA A 66 13.34 -4.39 -13.69
N GLY A 67 12.69 -5.54 -13.52
CA GLY A 67 12.79 -6.36 -12.31
C GLY A 67 12.01 -5.77 -11.13
N SER A 68 11.78 -6.63 -10.14
CA SER A 68 10.96 -6.29 -8.97
C SER A 68 11.60 -5.22 -8.09
N ARG A 69 12.94 -5.16 -8.04
CA ARG A 69 13.66 -4.12 -7.30
C ARG A 69 13.42 -2.72 -7.83
N ALA A 70 13.61 -2.52 -9.13
CA ALA A 70 13.44 -1.19 -9.73
C ALA A 70 11.98 -0.74 -9.60
N ALA A 71 11.04 -1.65 -9.85
CA ALA A 71 9.62 -1.37 -9.70
C ALA A 71 9.25 -0.98 -8.26
N LEU A 72 9.66 -1.75 -7.24
CA LEU A 72 9.35 -1.44 -5.84
C LEU A 72 9.96 -0.13 -5.35
N ARG A 73 11.17 0.23 -5.80
CA ARG A 73 11.82 1.49 -5.42
C ARG A 73 11.04 2.73 -5.84
N VAL A 74 10.18 2.58 -6.84
CA VAL A 74 9.33 3.65 -7.36
C VAL A 74 7.90 3.50 -6.86
N ALA A 75 7.33 2.30 -7.00
CA ALA A 75 5.92 2.04 -6.72
C ALA A 75 5.57 2.29 -5.24
N LEU A 76 6.37 1.82 -4.29
CA LEU A 76 6.03 1.95 -2.86
C LEU A 76 6.02 3.42 -2.37
N PRO A 77 7.04 4.26 -2.69
CA PRO A 77 6.94 5.70 -2.46
C PRO A 77 5.76 6.37 -3.16
N LEU A 78 5.48 6.00 -4.42
CA LEU A 78 4.32 6.51 -5.14
C LEU A 78 2.98 6.10 -4.50
N THR A 79 2.89 4.89 -3.94
CA THR A 79 1.74 4.44 -3.15
C THR A 79 1.55 5.32 -1.92
N ALA A 80 2.61 5.68 -1.22
CA ALA A 80 2.50 6.60 -0.07
C ALA A 80 2.05 8.00 -0.51
N LEU A 81 2.59 8.52 -1.62
CA LEU A 81 2.22 9.84 -2.15
C LEU A 81 0.77 9.89 -2.66
N SER A 82 0.32 8.86 -3.39
CA SER A 82 -1.06 8.76 -3.86
C SER A 82 -2.03 8.59 -2.67
N TYR A 83 -1.63 7.86 -1.63
CA TYR A 83 -2.40 7.75 -0.39
C TYR A 83 -2.51 9.09 0.37
N ALA A 84 -1.45 9.90 0.36
CA ALA A 84 -1.52 11.28 0.86
C ALA A 84 -2.47 12.15 0.02
N ALA A 85 -2.48 11.99 -1.31
CA ALA A 85 -3.42 12.69 -2.19
C ALA A 85 -4.88 12.34 -1.87
N VAL A 86 -5.17 11.06 -1.55
CA VAL A 86 -6.49 10.61 -1.08
C VAL A 86 -6.89 11.34 0.21
N ALA A 87 -5.97 11.50 1.16
CA ALA A 87 -6.23 12.21 2.42
C ALA A 87 -6.58 13.70 2.19
N LEU A 88 -5.90 14.33 1.22
CA LEU A 88 -5.98 15.75 0.91
C LEU A 88 -7.07 16.10 -0.11
N ALA A 89 -7.77 15.12 -0.67
CA ALA A 89 -8.84 15.36 -1.64
C ALA A 89 -9.89 16.34 -1.07
N PRO A 90 -10.18 17.46 -1.76
CA PRO A 90 -11.11 18.48 -1.30
C PRO A 90 -12.57 18.18 -1.67
N THR A 91 -12.78 17.37 -2.71
CA THR A 91 -14.11 16.98 -3.20
C THR A 91 -14.16 15.49 -3.52
N TYR A 92 -15.37 14.95 -3.60
CA TYR A 92 -15.57 13.53 -3.92
C TYR A 92 -15.04 13.15 -5.31
N GLY A 93 -15.20 14.02 -6.32
CA GLY A 93 -14.63 13.78 -7.65
C GLY A 93 -13.09 13.69 -7.64
N VAL A 94 -12.43 14.58 -6.89
CA VAL A 94 -10.97 14.53 -6.72
C VAL A 94 -10.55 13.30 -5.91
N LEU A 95 -11.34 12.90 -4.92
CA LEU A 95 -11.13 11.67 -4.17
C LEU A 95 -11.12 10.46 -5.11
N LEU A 96 -12.10 10.32 -6.00
CA LEU A 96 -12.16 9.19 -6.93
C LEU A 96 -10.91 9.10 -7.80
N ALA A 97 -10.45 10.23 -8.36
CA ALA A 97 -9.22 10.28 -9.15
C ALA A 97 -7.97 9.89 -8.32
N ALA A 98 -7.87 10.40 -7.09
CA ALA A 98 -6.78 10.06 -6.18
C ALA A 98 -6.80 8.59 -5.77
N VAL A 99 -7.99 8.01 -5.56
CA VAL A 99 -8.18 6.60 -5.20
C VAL A 99 -7.84 5.68 -6.38
N VAL A 100 -8.16 6.05 -7.61
CA VAL A 100 -7.69 5.33 -8.81
C VAL A 100 -6.17 5.30 -8.84
N LEU A 101 -5.51 6.45 -8.65
CA LEU A 101 -4.05 6.52 -8.63
C LEU A 101 -3.45 5.70 -7.47
N PHE A 102 -4.08 5.74 -6.29
CA PHE A 102 -3.72 4.90 -5.16
C PHE A 102 -3.87 3.42 -5.50
N GLY A 103 -4.95 3.03 -6.15
CA GLY A 103 -5.17 1.67 -6.65
C GLY A 103 -4.08 1.23 -7.61
N MET A 104 -3.80 2.04 -8.63
CA MET A 104 -2.76 1.76 -9.62
C MET A 104 -1.39 1.55 -8.97
N THR A 105 -0.96 2.52 -8.15
CA THR A 105 0.35 2.46 -7.48
C THR A 105 0.43 1.31 -6.49
N PHE A 106 -0.63 1.05 -5.70
CA PHE A 106 -0.70 -0.08 -4.80
C PHE A 106 -0.66 -1.43 -5.55
N GLY A 107 -1.39 -1.55 -6.66
CA GLY A 107 -1.39 -2.77 -7.47
C GLY A 107 -0.01 -3.10 -8.05
N ILE A 108 0.73 -2.07 -8.49
CA ILE A 108 2.13 -2.24 -8.93
C ILE A 108 3.00 -2.68 -7.76
N THR A 109 2.86 -2.04 -6.60
CA THR A 109 3.58 -2.41 -5.38
C THR A 109 3.30 -3.86 -4.99
N ASP A 110 2.05 -4.32 -5.10
CA ASP A 110 1.63 -5.68 -4.78
C ASP A 110 2.28 -6.74 -5.67
N ILE A 111 2.22 -6.58 -7.00
CA ILE A 111 2.89 -7.54 -7.89
C ILE A 111 4.41 -7.51 -7.71
N ALA A 112 4.98 -6.33 -7.46
CA ALA A 112 6.43 -6.16 -7.32
C ALA A 112 6.94 -6.73 -6.00
N MET A 113 6.19 -6.60 -4.90
CA MET A 113 6.57 -7.18 -3.60
C MET A 113 6.50 -8.70 -3.64
N ASN A 114 5.48 -9.28 -4.27
CA ASN A 114 5.38 -10.73 -4.44
C ASN A 114 6.52 -11.28 -5.33
N ALA A 115 6.85 -10.57 -6.42
CA ALA A 115 7.99 -10.92 -7.25
C ALA A 115 9.32 -10.83 -6.48
N GLN A 116 9.52 -9.78 -5.67
CA GLN A 116 10.73 -9.63 -4.86
C GLN A 116 10.80 -10.67 -3.72
N GLY A 117 9.66 -11.02 -3.11
CA GLY A 117 9.57 -12.15 -2.18
C GLY A 117 10.02 -13.46 -2.82
N SER A 118 9.61 -13.69 -4.07
CA SER A 118 10.01 -14.88 -4.85
C SER A 118 11.52 -14.88 -5.18
N VAL A 119 12.10 -13.72 -5.51
CA VAL A 119 13.55 -13.58 -5.72
C VAL A 119 14.33 -13.89 -4.45
N VAL A 120 13.91 -13.32 -3.31
CA VAL A 120 14.54 -13.60 -2.01
C VAL A 120 14.37 -15.05 -1.59
N GLU A 121 13.20 -15.65 -1.82
CA GLU A 121 12.92 -17.06 -1.53
C GLU A 121 13.85 -18.00 -2.30
N ARG A 122 13.99 -17.77 -3.61
CA ARG A 122 14.92 -18.52 -4.47
C ARG A 122 16.36 -18.39 -3.99
N ALA A 123 16.79 -17.19 -3.62
CA ALA A 123 18.14 -16.96 -3.08
C ALA A 123 18.36 -17.59 -1.70
N TYR A 124 17.30 -17.79 -0.92
CA TYR A 124 17.34 -18.48 0.38
C TYR A 124 17.33 -20.01 0.27
N GLY A 125 16.90 -20.57 -0.87
CA GLY A 125 16.83 -22.02 -1.09
C GLY A 125 15.75 -22.73 -0.26
N ARG A 126 14.80 -22.01 0.34
CA ARG A 126 13.68 -22.56 1.10
C ARG A 126 12.47 -21.64 1.03
N SER A 127 11.27 -22.18 1.23
CA SER A 127 10.07 -21.36 1.23
C SER A 127 10.04 -20.36 2.40
N ILE A 128 9.81 -19.09 2.10
CA ILE A 128 9.66 -17.99 3.05
C ILE A 128 8.45 -17.09 2.74
N MET A 129 7.75 -17.32 1.62
CA MET A 129 6.64 -16.47 1.17
C MET A 129 5.49 -16.40 2.19
N SER A 130 5.14 -17.52 2.84
CA SER A 130 4.14 -17.51 3.91
C SER A 130 4.51 -16.57 5.05
N GLY A 131 5.80 -16.45 5.37
CA GLY A 131 6.30 -15.48 6.35
C GLY A 131 6.16 -14.03 5.88
N MET A 132 6.27 -13.76 4.58
CA MET A 132 6.02 -12.42 4.03
C MET A 132 4.55 -12.03 4.15
N HIS A 133 3.64 -12.95 3.82
CA HIS A 133 2.20 -12.72 4.02
C HIS A 133 1.83 -12.60 5.50
N ALA A 134 2.50 -13.32 6.40
CA ALA A 134 2.34 -13.08 7.84
C ALA A 134 2.72 -11.64 8.21
N GLY A 135 3.78 -11.08 7.60
CA GLY A 135 4.13 -9.66 7.73
C GLY A 135 3.04 -8.73 7.24
N TRP A 136 2.41 -9.04 6.10
CA TRP A 136 1.25 -8.29 5.61
C TRP A 136 0.08 -8.31 6.59
N CYS A 137 -0.25 -9.46 7.16
CA CYS A 137 -1.31 -9.59 8.17
C CYS A 137 -1.00 -8.76 9.43
N VAL A 138 0.24 -8.85 9.93
CA VAL A 138 0.70 -8.03 11.06
C VAL A 138 0.57 -6.54 10.74
N GLY A 139 0.94 -6.15 9.52
CA GLY A 139 0.74 -4.80 9.00
C GLY A 139 -0.71 -4.37 9.03
N ALA A 140 -1.61 -5.17 8.43
CA ALA A 140 -3.03 -4.89 8.35
C ALA A 140 -3.70 -4.77 9.73
N MET A 141 -3.36 -5.67 10.66
CA MET A 141 -3.81 -5.59 12.06
C MET A 141 -3.30 -4.32 12.74
N SER A 142 -2.02 -3.99 12.56
CA SER A 142 -1.42 -2.78 13.13
C SER A 142 -2.04 -1.50 12.55
N GLY A 143 -2.30 -1.47 11.25
CA GLY A 143 -2.98 -0.37 10.56
C GLY A 143 -4.44 -0.21 11.01
N GLY A 144 -5.15 -1.33 11.19
CA GLY A 144 -6.50 -1.33 11.74
C GLY A 144 -6.52 -0.78 13.16
N LEU A 145 -5.63 -1.27 14.03
CA LEU A 145 -5.48 -0.77 15.40
C LEU A 145 -5.12 0.72 15.42
N PHE A 146 -4.18 1.15 14.56
CA PHE A 146 -3.85 2.56 14.41
C PHE A 146 -5.08 3.38 14.03
N GLY A 147 -5.86 2.93 13.05
CA GLY A 147 -7.10 3.59 12.64
C GLY A 147 -8.14 3.68 13.76
N VAL A 148 -8.26 2.66 14.61
CA VAL A 148 -9.15 2.67 15.78
C VAL A 148 -8.64 3.64 16.84
N VAL A 149 -7.34 3.63 17.14
CA VAL A 149 -6.73 4.54 18.12
C VAL A 149 -6.88 6.00 17.69
N THR A 150 -6.64 6.30 16.41
CA THR A 150 -6.83 7.67 15.91
C THR A 150 -8.30 8.09 15.91
N ALA A 151 -9.23 7.15 15.65
CA ALA A 151 -10.66 7.40 15.80
C ALA A 151 -11.03 7.77 17.24
N ALA A 152 -10.56 6.98 18.21
CA ALA A 152 -10.82 7.20 19.64
C ALA A 152 -10.19 8.52 20.13
N ALA A 153 -9.08 8.94 19.55
CA ALA A 153 -8.44 10.22 19.81
C ALA A 153 -9.13 11.42 19.10
N GLY A 154 -10.23 11.20 18.38
CA GLY A 154 -10.96 12.26 17.67
C GLY A 154 -10.27 12.77 16.39
N LEU A 155 -9.22 12.08 15.90
CA LEU A 155 -8.55 12.48 14.67
C LEU A 155 -9.43 12.12 13.47
N GLY A 156 -9.57 13.06 12.52
CA GLY A 156 -10.32 12.85 11.28
C GLY A 156 -9.65 11.89 10.30
N PHE A 157 -10.32 11.64 9.16
CA PHE A 157 -9.81 10.82 8.07
C PHE A 157 -8.46 11.34 7.55
N THR A 158 -8.40 12.64 7.23
CA THR A 158 -7.20 13.27 6.64
C THR A 158 -5.97 13.13 7.54
N ALA A 159 -6.07 13.45 8.83
CA ALA A 159 -4.94 13.35 9.76
C ALA A 159 -4.43 11.91 9.91
N THR A 160 -5.34 10.94 10.01
CA THR A 160 -4.98 9.52 10.14
C THR A 160 -4.24 9.02 8.90
N VAL A 161 -4.81 9.25 7.71
CA VAL A 161 -4.27 8.75 6.44
C VAL A 161 -2.95 9.46 6.08
N LEU A 162 -2.84 10.77 6.31
CA LEU A 162 -1.59 11.50 6.12
C LEU A 162 -0.48 10.96 7.03
N THR A 163 -0.79 10.64 8.28
CA THR A 163 0.21 10.08 9.20
C THR A 163 0.73 8.74 8.68
N ALA A 164 -0.17 7.85 8.25
CA ALA A 164 0.22 6.57 7.65
C ALA A 164 1.06 6.74 6.38
N ALA A 165 0.71 7.71 5.51
CA ALA A 165 1.48 8.04 4.32
C ALA A 165 2.88 8.58 4.66
N LEU A 166 2.97 9.50 5.62
CA LEU A 166 4.23 10.12 6.06
C LEU A 166 5.16 9.14 6.76
N LEU A 167 4.63 8.10 7.41
CA LEU A 167 5.43 7.00 7.94
C LEU A 167 5.92 6.07 6.81
N THR A 168 5.06 5.78 5.85
CA THR A 168 5.35 4.81 4.78
C THR A 168 6.33 5.35 3.74
N LEU A 169 6.27 6.64 3.40
CA LEU A 169 7.15 7.25 2.40
C LEU A 169 8.66 7.11 2.72
N PRO A 170 9.18 7.58 3.88
CA PRO A 170 10.59 7.44 4.23
C PRO A 170 10.98 5.96 4.41
N ALA A 171 10.09 5.14 4.96
CA ALA A 171 10.32 3.71 5.10
C ALA A 171 10.48 3.04 3.73
N GLY A 172 9.60 3.34 2.76
CA GLY A 172 9.67 2.81 1.41
C GLY A 172 10.95 3.21 0.67
N LEU A 173 11.39 4.47 0.82
CA LEU A 173 12.66 4.94 0.27
C LEU A 173 13.86 4.19 0.89
N ALA A 174 13.84 3.96 2.21
CA ALA A 174 14.89 3.23 2.92
C ALA A 174 14.94 1.75 2.51
N LEU A 175 13.78 1.09 2.41
CA LEU A 175 13.66 -0.31 2.02
C LEU A 175 14.19 -0.58 0.60
N GLY A 176 14.13 0.41 -0.29
CA GLY A 176 14.71 0.33 -1.63
C GLY A 176 16.19 -0.12 -1.70
N ARG A 177 16.95 0.08 -0.61
CA ARG A 177 18.37 -0.31 -0.49
C ARG A 177 18.56 -1.77 -0.07
N THR A 178 17.49 -2.46 0.32
CA THR A 178 17.53 -3.82 0.85
C THR A 178 17.20 -4.89 -0.18
N TYR A 179 16.49 -4.54 -1.25
CA TYR A 179 16.01 -5.47 -2.27
C TYR A 179 17.15 -6.12 -3.07
N LEU A 180 16.99 -7.41 -3.38
CA LEU A 180 17.85 -8.12 -4.33
C LEU A 180 17.57 -7.64 -5.75
N PRO A 181 18.55 -7.72 -6.67
CA PRO A 181 18.33 -7.40 -8.09
C PRO A 181 17.12 -8.10 -8.70
#